data_AF-C6BXC7-F1
#
_entry.id   AF-C6BXC7-F1
#
_cell.length_a   1.000
_cell.length_b   1.000
_cell.length_c   1.000
_cell.angle_alpha   90.00
_cell.angle_beta   90.00
_cell.angle_gamma   90.00
#
_symmetry.space_group_name_H-M   'P 1'
#
loop_
_entity.id
_entity.type
_entity.pdbx_description
1 polymer ?
#
loop_
_entity_poly.entity_id
_entity_poly.type
_entity_poly.pdbx_seq_one_letter_code
_entity_poly.pdbx_strand_id
1 'polypeptide(L)'
;MKNKFSILHNVFFLVLFLMLLLPASAQARKYSPIELEDQAQAQWHINYASYLIDIGKYFEALEQYDTAVDYSPVAKTRVNAMFGKAMVLSTFLDAPEKAADVYRMVGRNYPDYADTALYRLGFLYYQMDRYDRANSVFRQYLRYFPKGKFKYQAEAVISSMQAKQEQKVEQKPEQKPEEKPGEKIPSKIGKEPTLRVCLSRKVTSMIVTTGTGKDKICTDELGCGRKYKVGISGNKLTLDGKVVSATRIKFKSNGSLKVSYGSETKKVRGIIDVSIRKGKLLILNLIEIEDYLRSVVPAESYASWPAETLKAQAVAARTYAYYQKKHRTHLFYDVYADTYDQMYGGVDREDKRTDKAVKQTSGQVMLYKEKPILSQYTANSGGFTADAKAIFGAGKDYLIAQKDSASLKGKMASWTKKYSSKDIEAKLKKIGISVPGIRSIKALEKGPSGRIVKVRIKYKSGSRDLRTRTTLGSSRVLKLPDILLQIDKTGDYYTFKGRGWGHGVGYSQWGAAELGKTKKYDHILKFYYPGSSIKQLW
;
A
#
# COMPACT_ATOMS: atom_id res chain seq x y z
N MET A 1 44.10 66.84 -29.96
CA MET A 1 43.31 65.85 -29.19
C MET A 1 42.42 65.00 -30.11
N LYS A 2 43.02 64.22 -31.02
CA LYS A 2 42.30 63.44 -32.05
C LYS A 2 42.65 61.94 -32.07
N ASN A 3 43.07 61.39 -30.92
CA ASN A 3 43.51 59.98 -30.85
C ASN A 3 43.09 59.27 -29.54
N LYS A 4 41.82 59.44 -29.12
CA LYS A 4 41.27 58.66 -27.99
C LYS A 4 39.89 58.02 -28.24
N PHE A 5 39.34 58.11 -29.45
CA PHE A 5 38.00 57.56 -29.76
C PHE A 5 37.99 56.37 -30.75
N SER A 6 39.15 55.89 -31.22
CA SER A 6 39.22 54.71 -32.10
C SER A 6 39.41 53.39 -31.34
N ILE A 7 39.99 53.42 -30.12
CA ILE A 7 40.30 52.21 -29.36
C ILE A 7 39.06 51.67 -28.61
N LEU A 8 38.11 52.54 -28.23
CA LEU A 8 36.90 52.08 -27.51
C LEU A 8 35.86 51.39 -28.41
N HIS A 9 35.81 51.70 -29.70
CA HIS A 9 34.85 51.04 -30.63
C HIS A 9 35.31 49.63 -31.01
N ASN A 10 36.62 49.40 -31.17
CA ASN A 10 37.15 48.07 -31.53
C ASN A 10 37.19 47.09 -30.36
N VAL A 11 37.34 47.55 -29.11
CA VAL A 11 37.27 46.65 -27.93
C VAL A 11 35.82 46.23 -27.64
N PHE A 12 34.85 47.12 -27.85
CA PHE A 12 33.43 46.79 -27.63
C PHE A 12 32.91 45.79 -28.68
N PHE A 13 33.34 45.90 -29.95
CA PHE A 13 32.99 44.93 -30.99
C PHE A 13 33.69 43.58 -30.81
N LEU A 14 34.94 43.55 -30.34
CA LEU A 14 35.67 42.29 -30.10
C LEU A 14 35.10 41.51 -28.90
N VAL A 15 34.64 42.20 -27.84
CA VAL A 15 34.01 41.56 -26.67
C VAL A 15 32.58 41.08 -26.98
N LEU A 16 31.83 41.81 -27.82
CA LEU A 16 30.51 41.37 -28.28
C LEU A 16 30.60 40.18 -29.26
N PHE A 17 31.66 40.12 -30.09
CA PHE A 17 31.90 38.98 -31.00
C PHE A 17 32.46 37.75 -30.25
N LEU A 18 33.24 37.92 -29.18
CA LEU A 18 33.66 36.80 -28.31
C LEU A 18 32.52 36.23 -27.46
N MET A 19 31.49 37.01 -27.11
CA MET A 19 30.28 36.49 -26.44
C MET A 19 29.32 35.76 -27.39
N LEU A 20 29.45 35.94 -28.71
CA LEU A 20 28.67 35.22 -29.74
C LEU A 20 29.37 33.93 -30.22
N LEU A 21 30.58 33.64 -29.74
CA LEU A 21 31.38 32.45 -30.11
C LEU A 21 31.68 31.51 -28.93
N LEU A 22 30.98 31.65 -27.81
CA LEU A 22 30.82 30.52 -26.89
C LEU A 22 29.58 29.76 -27.35
N PRO A 23 29.71 28.57 -27.96
CA PRO A 23 28.59 27.68 -27.99
C PRO A 23 28.31 27.35 -26.52
N ALA A 24 27.34 28.03 -25.93
CA ALA A 24 26.54 27.45 -24.87
C ALA A 24 25.73 26.33 -25.50
N SER A 25 26.42 25.31 -26.01
CA SER A 25 25.86 23.99 -26.11
C SER A 25 25.68 23.54 -24.66
N ALA A 26 24.54 23.91 -24.08
CA ALA A 26 23.82 22.94 -23.29
C ALA A 26 23.55 21.76 -24.23
N GLN A 27 24.57 20.92 -24.41
CA GLN A 27 24.50 19.72 -25.23
C GLN A 27 23.39 18.91 -24.57
N ALA A 28 22.19 18.95 -25.13
CA ALA A 28 21.07 18.17 -24.60
C ALA A 28 21.57 16.74 -24.51
N ARG A 29 21.71 16.22 -23.27
CA ARG A 29 22.28 14.89 -23.04
C ARG A 29 21.49 13.91 -23.89
N LYS A 30 22.14 13.34 -24.90
CA LYS A 30 21.54 12.29 -25.73
C LYS A 30 21.51 11.02 -24.88
N TYR A 31 20.32 10.61 -24.47
CA TYR A 31 20.13 9.34 -23.79
C TYR A 31 20.36 8.18 -24.75
N SER A 32 21.11 7.18 -24.31
CA SER A 32 21.22 5.91 -25.00
C SER A 32 19.84 5.23 -25.10
N PRO A 33 19.62 4.32 -26.08
CA PRO A 33 18.38 3.56 -26.16
C PRO A 33 18.01 2.84 -24.87
N ILE A 34 19.00 2.32 -24.13
CA ILE A 34 18.80 1.65 -22.83
C ILE A 34 18.28 2.64 -21.79
N GLU A 35 18.85 3.84 -21.71
CA GLU A 35 18.37 4.88 -20.78
C GLU A 35 16.95 5.35 -21.12
N LEU A 36 16.58 5.38 -22.40
CA LEU A 36 15.20 5.66 -22.82
C LEU A 36 14.24 4.55 -22.41
N GLU A 37 14.62 3.28 -22.59
CA GLU A 37 13.86 2.13 -22.09
C GLU A 37 13.69 2.20 -20.57
N ASP A 38 14.77 2.40 -19.82
CA ASP A 38 14.76 2.49 -18.37
C ASP A 38 13.91 3.67 -17.88
N GLN A 39 13.95 4.80 -18.58
CA GLN A 39 13.12 5.94 -18.28
C GLN A 39 11.62 5.66 -18.50
N ALA A 40 11.27 4.94 -19.57
CA ALA A 40 9.90 4.50 -19.80
C ALA A 40 9.43 3.51 -18.72
N GLN A 41 10.29 2.57 -18.31
CA GLN A 41 10.01 1.66 -17.19
C GLN A 41 9.73 2.43 -15.90
N ALA A 42 10.57 3.40 -15.56
CA ALA A 42 10.42 4.19 -14.36
C ALA A 42 9.10 4.95 -14.33
N GLN A 43 8.70 5.57 -15.44
CA GLN A 43 7.43 6.29 -15.51
C GLN A 43 6.22 5.35 -15.40
N TRP A 44 6.29 4.17 -16.02
CA TRP A 44 5.27 3.14 -15.86
C TRP A 44 5.10 2.74 -14.38
N HIS A 45 6.21 2.52 -13.68
CA HIS A 45 6.20 2.18 -12.25
C HIS A 45 5.60 3.30 -11.38
N ILE A 46 5.93 4.56 -11.66
CA ILE A 46 5.33 5.72 -10.95
C ILE A 46 3.82 5.76 -11.16
N ASN A 47 3.35 5.59 -12.40
CA ASN A 47 1.91 5.61 -12.70
C ASN A 47 1.18 4.43 -12.05
N TYR A 48 1.80 3.24 -12.07
CA TYR A 48 1.25 2.06 -11.43
C TYR A 48 1.23 2.19 -9.90
N ALA A 49 2.22 2.86 -9.29
CA ALA A 49 2.21 3.21 -7.87
C ALA A 49 0.99 4.06 -7.51
N SER A 50 0.65 5.07 -8.32
CA SER A 50 -0.56 5.88 -8.11
C SER A 50 -1.84 5.04 -8.13
N TYR A 51 -1.96 4.12 -9.09
CA TYR A 51 -3.08 3.17 -9.12
C TYR A 51 -3.14 2.30 -7.86
N LEU A 52 -1.99 1.80 -7.39
CA LEU A 52 -1.91 0.99 -6.18
C LEU A 52 -2.34 1.79 -4.95
N ILE A 53 -2.00 3.07 -4.85
CA ILE A 53 -2.47 3.96 -3.78
C ILE A 53 -4.00 4.11 -3.83
N ASP A 54 -4.58 4.30 -5.01
CA ASP A 54 -6.04 4.46 -5.19
C ASP A 54 -6.83 3.21 -4.77
N ILE A 55 -6.21 2.03 -4.83
CA ILE A 55 -6.79 0.76 -4.35
C ILE A 55 -6.25 0.36 -2.96
N GLY A 56 -5.50 1.24 -2.31
CA GLY A 56 -5.00 1.07 -0.94
C GLY A 56 -3.91 0.01 -0.76
N LYS A 57 -3.17 -0.32 -1.82
CA LYS A 57 -2.00 -1.22 -1.85
C LYS A 57 -0.69 -0.42 -1.62
N TYR A 58 -0.58 0.17 -0.44
CA TYR A 58 0.46 1.15 -0.12
C TYR A 58 1.89 0.57 -0.10
N PHE A 59 2.06 -0.66 0.39
CA PHE A 59 3.38 -1.32 0.42
C PHE A 59 3.88 -1.65 -0.98
N GLU A 60 2.98 -2.14 -1.84
CA GLU A 60 3.28 -2.39 -3.25
C GLU A 60 3.60 -1.09 -3.98
N ALA A 61 2.91 0.01 -3.67
CA ALA A 61 3.22 1.33 -4.23
C ALA A 61 4.64 1.80 -3.87
N LEU A 62 5.09 1.60 -2.62
CA LEU A 62 6.47 1.90 -2.23
C LEU A 62 7.48 1.09 -3.06
N GLU A 63 7.21 -0.20 -3.26
CA GLU A 63 8.05 -1.09 -4.06
C GLU A 63 8.14 -0.62 -5.52
N GLN A 64 7.03 -0.13 -6.09
CA GLN A 64 7.03 0.46 -7.42
C GLN A 64 7.87 1.75 -7.48
N TYR A 65 7.77 2.64 -6.48
CA TYR A 65 8.61 3.84 -6.44
C TYR A 65 10.09 3.51 -6.31
N ASP A 66 10.46 2.54 -5.47
CA ASP A 66 11.84 2.08 -5.37
C ASP A 66 12.33 1.45 -6.68
N THR A 67 11.46 0.72 -7.38
CA THR A 67 11.77 0.18 -8.71
C THR A 67 11.99 1.32 -9.72
N ALA A 68 11.15 2.36 -9.70
CA ALA A 68 11.30 3.52 -10.57
C ALA A 68 12.61 4.28 -10.32
N VAL A 69 13.01 4.41 -9.05
CA VAL A 69 14.32 4.96 -8.67
C VAL A 69 15.45 4.06 -9.15
N ASP A 70 15.33 2.73 -9.09
CA ASP A 70 16.37 1.83 -9.58
C ASP A 70 16.56 1.93 -11.10
N TYR A 71 15.47 2.10 -11.88
CA TYR A 71 15.54 2.24 -13.33
C TYR A 71 16.03 3.62 -13.79
N SER A 72 15.42 4.71 -13.29
CA SER A 72 15.57 6.00 -13.97
C SER A 72 16.98 6.59 -13.83
N PRO A 73 17.64 6.95 -14.93
CA PRO A 73 18.87 7.75 -14.90
C PRO A 73 18.58 9.26 -14.73
N VAL A 74 17.31 9.68 -14.81
CA VAL A 74 16.89 11.08 -14.82
C VAL A 74 16.56 11.55 -13.41
N ALA A 75 17.32 12.53 -12.91
CA ALA A 75 17.15 13.08 -11.56
C ALA A 75 15.70 13.46 -11.25
N LYS A 76 15.01 14.17 -12.15
CA LYS A 76 13.60 14.56 -12.00
C LYS A 76 12.68 13.38 -11.70
N THR A 77 12.82 12.30 -12.44
CA THR A 77 11.96 11.11 -12.31
C THR A 77 12.27 10.36 -11.02
N ARG A 78 13.55 10.23 -10.67
CA ARG A 78 13.97 9.65 -9.38
C ARG A 78 13.40 10.44 -8.20
N VAL A 79 13.52 11.77 -8.24
CA VAL A 79 13.01 12.65 -7.18
C VAL A 79 11.48 12.58 -7.09
N ASN A 80 10.77 12.57 -8.22
CA ASN A 80 9.31 12.41 -8.22
C ASN A 80 8.88 11.09 -7.56
N ALA A 81 9.57 9.99 -7.87
CA ALA A 81 9.32 8.70 -7.23
C ALA A 81 9.63 8.75 -5.72
N MET A 82 10.73 9.37 -5.31
CA MET A 82 11.08 9.55 -3.89
C MET A 82 10.05 10.41 -3.14
N PHE A 83 9.54 11.48 -3.74
CA PHE A 83 8.47 12.28 -3.14
C PHE A 83 7.15 11.51 -3.04
N GLY A 84 6.81 10.70 -4.04
CA GLY A 84 5.67 9.78 -3.98
C GLY A 84 5.83 8.77 -2.84
N LYS A 85 7.03 8.17 -2.71
CA LYS A 85 7.39 7.28 -1.60
C LYS A 85 7.22 7.95 -0.23
N ALA A 86 7.75 9.15 -0.06
CA ALA A 86 7.64 9.89 1.20
C ALA A 86 6.17 10.19 1.56
N MET A 87 5.35 10.57 0.59
CA MET A 87 3.92 10.80 0.80
C MET A 87 3.20 9.53 1.24
N VAL A 88 3.48 8.38 0.63
CA VAL A 88 2.88 7.11 1.05
C VAL A 88 3.28 6.74 2.48
N LEU A 89 4.55 6.97 2.84
CA LEU A 89 5.08 6.71 4.18
C LEU A 89 4.39 7.55 5.26
N SER A 90 4.27 8.86 5.04
CA SER A 90 3.69 9.77 6.02
C SER A 90 2.17 9.63 6.12
N THR A 91 1.49 9.48 4.98
CA THR A 91 0.02 9.59 4.93
C THR A 91 -0.68 8.27 5.21
N PHE A 92 -0.14 7.14 4.75
CA PHE A 92 -0.87 5.87 4.77
C PHE A 92 -0.24 4.78 5.65
N LEU A 93 1.02 4.95 6.05
CA LEU A 93 1.81 3.90 6.70
C LEU A 93 2.33 4.29 8.09
N ASP A 94 1.85 5.36 8.70
CA ASP A 94 2.29 5.83 10.02
C ASP A 94 3.83 5.90 10.15
N ALA A 95 4.53 6.27 9.08
CA ALA A 95 5.98 6.29 9.03
C ALA A 95 6.55 7.68 8.67
N PRO A 96 6.13 8.77 9.34
CA PRO A 96 6.54 10.11 8.98
C PRO A 96 8.05 10.35 9.17
N GLU A 97 8.71 9.72 10.16
CA GLU A 97 10.17 9.85 10.29
C GLU A 97 10.92 9.26 9.08
N LYS A 98 10.42 8.16 8.49
CA LYS A 98 10.99 7.60 7.26
C LYS A 98 10.73 8.50 6.06
N ALA A 99 9.57 9.17 6.01
CA ALA A 99 9.30 10.18 4.99
C ALA A 99 10.27 11.37 5.12
N ALA A 100 10.56 11.80 6.36
CA ALA A 100 11.53 12.85 6.65
C ALA A 100 12.94 12.45 6.20
N ASP A 101 13.37 11.21 6.43
CA ASP A 101 14.65 10.67 5.92
C ASP A 101 14.74 10.78 4.40
N VAL A 102 13.65 10.45 3.68
CA VAL A 102 13.59 10.57 2.22
C VAL A 102 13.72 12.03 1.78
N TYR A 103 13.03 12.97 2.43
CA TYR A 103 13.18 14.39 2.10
C TYR A 103 14.59 14.91 2.36
N ARG A 104 15.22 14.53 3.49
CA ARG A 104 16.62 14.89 3.77
C ARG A 104 17.58 14.32 2.72
N MET A 105 17.37 13.07 2.31
CA MET A 105 18.16 12.44 1.25
C MET A 105 18.00 13.18 -0.09
N VAL A 106 16.78 13.56 -0.47
CA VAL A 106 16.55 14.33 -1.70
C VAL A 106 17.28 15.68 -1.63
N GLY A 107 17.14 16.42 -0.53
CA GLY A 107 17.79 17.72 -0.38
C GLY A 107 19.31 17.67 -0.39
N ARG A 108 19.93 16.56 0.06
CA ARG A 108 21.38 16.37 0.02
C ARG A 108 21.89 15.94 -1.35
N ASN A 109 21.19 15.03 -2.02
CA ASN A 109 21.69 14.36 -3.22
C ASN A 109 21.20 14.99 -4.53
N TYR A 110 20.18 15.84 -4.48
CA TYR A 110 19.60 16.51 -5.66
C TYR A 110 19.40 18.00 -5.38
N PRO A 111 20.47 18.82 -5.48
CA PRO A 111 20.45 20.24 -5.12
C PRO A 111 19.34 21.06 -5.79
N ASP A 112 19.03 20.79 -7.07
CA ASP A 112 17.95 21.45 -7.83
C ASP A 112 16.54 21.23 -7.23
N TYR A 113 16.40 20.24 -6.35
CA TYR A 113 15.15 19.86 -5.68
C TYR A 113 15.22 20.08 -4.17
N ALA A 114 16.32 20.65 -3.65
CA ALA A 114 16.49 20.93 -2.23
C ALA A 114 15.44 21.93 -1.72
N ASP A 115 15.01 22.87 -2.58
CA ASP A 115 13.93 23.82 -2.29
C ASP A 115 12.64 23.10 -1.85
N THR A 116 12.22 22.12 -2.65
CA THR A 116 10.97 21.40 -2.52
C THR A 116 11.09 20.38 -1.39
N ALA A 117 12.25 19.74 -1.26
CA ALA A 117 12.51 18.77 -0.21
C ALA A 117 12.47 19.41 1.19
N LEU A 118 13.13 20.57 1.38
CA LEU A 118 13.12 21.28 2.66
C LEU A 118 11.73 21.81 3.02
N TYR A 119 11.01 22.39 2.06
CA TYR A 119 9.63 22.84 2.31
C TYR A 119 8.72 21.68 2.74
N ARG A 120 8.76 20.55 2.02
CA ARG A 120 7.96 19.36 2.37
C ARG A 120 8.37 18.76 3.72
N LEU A 121 9.65 18.79 4.07
CA LEU A 121 10.12 18.35 5.38
C LEU A 121 9.58 19.24 6.51
N GLY A 122 9.63 20.56 6.35
CA GLY A 122 9.06 21.50 7.31
C GLY A 122 7.56 21.29 7.49
N PHE A 123 6.84 21.14 6.38
CA PHE A 123 5.40 20.89 6.39
C PHE A 123 5.04 19.55 7.04
N LEU A 124 5.83 18.50 6.80
CA LEU A 124 5.66 17.21 7.46
C LEU A 124 5.79 17.35 8.99
N TYR A 125 6.82 18.05 9.49
CA TYR A 125 6.94 18.29 10.93
C TYR A 125 5.79 19.13 11.49
N TYR A 126 5.28 20.09 10.72
CA TYR A 126 4.09 20.85 11.09
C TYR A 126 2.87 19.94 11.24
N GLN A 127 2.63 19.03 10.30
CA GLN A 127 1.54 18.04 10.37
C GLN A 127 1.69 17.04 11.53
N MET A 128 2.91 16.85 12.03
CA MET A 128 3.20 16.03 13.20
C MET A 128 3.10 16.81 14.53
N ASP A 129 2.64 18.06 14.49
CA ASP A 129 2.64 19.00 15.62
C ASP A 129 4.01 19.22 16.26
N ARG A 130 5.09 18.99 15.51
CA ARG A 130 6.49 19.22 15.94
C ARG A 130 6.92 20.63 15.54
N TYR A 131 6.25 21.63 16.10
CA TYR A 131 6.37 23.03 15.67
C TYR A 131 7.80 23.58 15.79
N ASP A 132 8.58 23.19 16.79
CA ASP A 132 9.99 23.64 16.91
C ASP A 132 10.84 23.16 15.74
N ARG A 133 10.69 21.88 15.36
CA ARG A 133 11.38 21.30 14.20
C ARG A 133 10.88 21.91 12.90
N ALA A 134 9.57 22.10 12.77
CA ALA A 134 8.97 22.73 11.60
C ALA A 134 9.49 24.16 11.40
N ASN A 135 9.45 24.98 12.45
CA ASN A 135 9.95 26.36 12.45
C ASN A 135 11.45 26.43 12.10
N SER A 136 12.28 25.56 12.70
CA SER A 136 13.70 25.45 12.35
C SER A 136 13.91 25.15 10.86
N VAL A 137 13.16 24.19 10.30
CA VAL A 137 13.29 23.82 8.88
C VAL A 137 12.75 24.92 7.95
N PHE A 138 11.64 25.57 8.27
CA PHE A 138 11.12 26.67 7.44
C PHE A 138 12.04 27.91 7.46
N ARG A 139 12.63 28.26 8.61
CA ARG A 139 13.63 29.33 8.68
C ARG A 139 14.89 28.99 7.89
N GLN A 140 15.32 27.73 7.96
CA GLN A 140 16.40 27.22 7.12
C GLN A 140 16.06 27.33 5.63
N TYR A 141 14.83 26.97 5.23
CA TYR A 141 14.34 27.12 3.86
C TYR A 141 14.39 28.57 3.39
N LEU A 142 13.85 29.52 4.17
CA LEU A 142 13.85 30.95 3.82
C LEU A 142 15.27 31.53 3.72
N ARG A 143 16.21 31.05 4.53
CA ARG A 143 17.62 31.45 4.48
C ARG A 143 18.31 30.97 3.21
N TYR A 144 18.13 29.71 2.82
CA TYR A 144 18.79 29.14 1.65
C TYR A 144 18.08 29.47 0.32
N PHE A 145 16.75 29.69 0.36
CA PHE A 145 15.92 29.96 -0.81
C PHE A 145 15.07 31.22 -0.62
N PRO A 146 15.68 32.41 -0.51
CA PRO A 146 14.94 33.66 -0.26
C PRO A 146 14.00 34.07 -1.40
N LYS A 147 14.20 33.52 -2.60
CA LYS A 147 13.31 33.63 -3.77
C LYS A 147 12.69 32.28 -4.15
N GLY A 148 12.63 31.35 -3.20
CA GLY A 148 12.14 30.00 -3.42
C GLY A 148 10.64 29.94 -3.71
N LYS A 149 10.23 28.89 -4.43
CA LYS A 149 8.83 28.66 -4.89
C LYS A 149 7.78 28.66 -3.76
N PHE A 150 8.21 28.38 -2.53
CA PHE A 150 7.35 28.21 -1.37
C PHE A 150 7.59 29.27 -0.28
N LYS A 151 8.23 30.40 -0.60
CA LYS A 151 8.57 31.46 0.35
C LYS A 151 7.34 31.88 1.18
N TYR A 152 6.29 32.36 0.50
CA TYR A 152 5.10 32.91 1.16
C TYR A 152 4.34 31.84 1.95
N GLN A 153 4.31 30.60 1.45
CA GLN A 153 3.70 29.48 2.15
C GLN A 153 4.48 29.13 3.43
N ALA A 154 5.82 29.14 3.38
CA ALA A 154 6.65 28.91 4.55
C ALA A 154 6.46 30.02 5.61
N GLU A 155 6.42 31.29 5.19
CA GLU A 155 6.13 32.43 6.05
C GLU A 155 4.75 32.30 6.72
N ALA A 156 3.71 32.00 5.93
CA ALA A 156 2.36 31.81 6.44
C ALA A 156 2.26 30.66 7.47
N VAL A 157 2.96 29.54 7.22
CA VAL A 157 2.98 28.43 8.18
C VAL A 157 3.71 28.83 9.47
N ILE A 158 4.83 29.56 9.39
CA ILE A 158 5.52 30.11 10.58
C ILE A 158 4.57 30.99 11.40
N SER A 159 3.90 31.96 10.79
CA SER A 159 2.96 32.84 11.49
C SER A 159 1.82 32.07 12.14
N SER A 160 1.29 31.05 11.44
CA SER A 160 0.22 30.20 11.99
C SER A 160 0.67 29.38 13.21
N MET A 161 1.94 28.96 13.26
CA MET A 161 2.50 28.25 14.41
C MET A 161 2.66 29.18 15.61
N GLN A 162 3.08 30.43 15.39
CA GLN A 162 3.22 31.43 16.45
C GLN A 162 1.87 31.76 17.08
N ALA A 163 0.84 32.01 16.27
CA ALA A 163 -0.52 32.24 16.75
C ALA A 163 -1.07 31.06 17.58
N LYS A 164 -0.79 29.81 17.17
CA LYS A 164 -1.16 28.61 17.93
C LYS A 164 -0.41 28.46 19.26
N GLN A 165 0.84 28.91 19.32
CA GLN A 165 1.62 28.91 20.56
C GLN A 165 1.11 30.01 21.52
N GLU A 166 0.78 31.20 21.00
CA GLU A 166 0.21 32.31 21.78
C GLU A 166 -1.16 31.95 22.37
N GLN A 167 -2.05 31.32 21.61
CA GLN A 167 -3.35 30.82 22.10
C GLN A 167 -3.23 29.73 23.17
N LYS A 168 -2.17 28.91 23.13
CA LYS A 168 -1.87 27.92 24.18
C LYS A 168 -1.34 28.55 25.47
N VAL A 169 -0.77 29.75 25.40
CA VAL A 169 -0.26 30.49 26.56
C VAL A 169 -1.38 31.27 27.25
N GLU A 170 -2.38 31.76 26.51
CA GLU A 170 -3.57 32.41 27.07
C GLU A 170 -4.55 31.41 27.74
N GLN A 171 -4.56 30.16 27.31
CA GLN A 171 -5.25 29.07 28.03
C GLN A 171 -4.35 28.56 29.17
N LYS A 172 -4.47 29.19 30.35
CA LYS A 172 -3.87 28.74 31.61
C LYS A 172 -4.08 27.21 31.78
N PRO A 173 -3.06 26.41 32.14
CA PRO A 173 -3.25 24.98 32.29
C PRO A 173 -4.16 24.72 33.50
N GLU A 174 -5.37 24.25 33.25
CA GLU A 174 -6.11 23.50 34.26
C GLU A 174 -5.22 22.32 34.68
N GLN A 175 -4.97 22.19 35.99
CA GLN A 175 -4.17 21.12 36.55
C GLN A 175 -4.70 19.78 36.04
N LYS A 176 -3.93 19.13 35.16
CA LYS A 176 -4.11 17.71 34.89
C LYS A 176 -3.92 17.00 36.23
N PRO A 177 -4.89 16.19 36.71
CA PRO A 177 -4.67 15.40 37.91
C PRO A 177 -3.41 14.55 37.70
N GLU A 178 -2.54 14.51 38.71
CA GLU A 178 -1.39 13.62 38.74
C GLU A 178 -1.84 12.19 38.41
N GLU A 179 -1.33 11.63 37.30
CA GLU A 179 -1.48 10.20 37.03
C GLU A 179 -0.67 9.44 38.09
N LYS A 180 -1.38 8.86 39.06
CA LYS A 180 -0.82 7.90 40.00
C LYS A 180 -0.17 6.75 39.22
N PRO A 181 1.09 6.39 39.50
CA PRO A 181 1.67 5.18 38.93
C PRO A 181 0.98 3.97 39.56
N GLY A 182 0.17 3.25 38.76
CA GLY A 182 -0.35 1.95 39.17
C GLY A 182 -1.85 1.72 39.01
N GLU A 183 -2.61 2.61 38.39
CA GLU A 183 -4.03 2.35 38.12
C GLU A 183 -4.19 1.79 36.70
N LYS A 184 -4.53 0.50 36.59
CA LYS A 184 -5.04 -0.10 35.35
C LYS A 184 -6.33 0.63 34.99
N ILE A 185 -6.25 1.69 34.19
CA ILE A 185 -7.43 2.29 33.56
C ILE A 185 -8.14 1.14 32.84
N PRO A 186 -9.37 0.77 33.21
CA PRO A 186 -10.12 -0.21 32.45
C PRO A 186 -10.25 0.37 31.06
N SER A 187 -9.69 -0.29 30.05
CA SER A 187 -9.90 0.12 28.66
C SER A 187 -11.42 0.12 28.45
N LYS A 188 -12.04 1.31 28.36
CA LYS A 188 -13.47 1.41 28.07
C LYS A 188 -13.68 0.63 26.78
N ILE A 189 -14.37 -0.50 26.90
CA ILE A 189 -14.77 -1.35 25.79
C ILE A 189 -15.62 -0.45 24.89
N GLY A 190 -15.11 -0.18 23.69
CA GLY A 190 -15.73 0.67 22.69
C GLY A 190 -16.89 -0.03 22.00
N LYS A 191 -17.53 0.66 21.06
CA LYS A 191 -18.55 0.05 20.21
C LYS A 191 -17.90 -0.76 19.07
N GLU A 192 -18.51 -1.90 18.73
CA GLU A 192 -18.14 -2.67 17.55
C GLU A 192 -18.09 -1.78 16.28
N PRO A 193 -17.00 -1.82 15.50
CA PRO A 193 -16.89 -1.05 14.26
C PRO A 193 -17.70 -1.65 13.10
N THR A 194 -18.52 -0.83 12.46
CA THR A 194 -19.09 -1.13 11.14
C THR A 194 -18.07 -0.91 10.02
N LEU A 195 -17.87 -1.89 9.15
CA LEU A 195 -17.02 -1.83 7.95
C LEU A 195 -17.83 -1.46 6.70
N ARG A 196 -17.19 -0.71 5.79
CA ARG A 196 -17.67 -0.43 4.43
C ARG A 196 -16.95 -1.33 3.44
N VAL A 197 -17.51 -2.48 3.08
CA VAL A 197 -16.89 -3.44 2.16
C VAL A 197 -17.29 -3.13 0.71
N CYS A 198 -16.32 -2.86 -0.17
CA CYS A 198 -16.59 -2.61 -1.58
C CYS A 198 -16.85 -3.93 -2.32
N LEU A 199 -18.10 -4.13 -2.77
CA LEU A 199 -18.50 -5.28 -3.60
C LEU A 199 -18.21 -5.02 -5.07
N SER A 200 -18.54 -3.83 -5.59
CA SER A 200 -18.24 -3.45 -6.97
C SER A 200 -18.21 -1.95 -7.18
N ARG A 201 -17.45 -1.52 -8.18
CA ARG A 201 -17.37 -0.13 -8.66
C ARG A 201 -17.32 -0.01 -10.18
N LYS A 202 -17.62 -1.11 -10.89
CA LYS A 202 -17.38 -1.26 -12.34
C LYS A 202 -18.67 -1.44 -13.16
N VAL A 203 -19.78 -1.72 -12.49
CA VAL A 203 -21.07 -2.08 -13.09
C VAL A 203 -22.00 -0.88 -13.17
N THR A 204 -23.01 -0.93 -14.02
CA THR A 204 -24.06 0.11 -14.17
C THR A 204 -25.42 -0.34 -13.67
N SER A 205 -25.56 -1.62 -13.31
CA SER A 205 -26.78 -2.19 -12.77
C SER A 205 -26.47 -3.28 -11.74
N MET A 206 -27.43 -3.52 -10.85
CA MET A 206 -27.41 -4.61 -9.90
C MET A 206 -28.83 -5.04 -9.55
N ILE A 207 -28.97 -6.23 -8.98
CA ILE A 207 -30.22 -6.74 -8.43
C ILE A 207 -29.98 -7.10 -6.98
N VAL A 208 -30.90 -6.70 -6.10
CA VAL A 208 -30.92 -7.14 -4.71
C VAL A 208 -32.23 -7.87 -4.42
N THR A 209 -32.13 -9.07 -3.86
CA THR A 209 -33.27 -9.88 -3.41
C THR A 209 -33.07 -10.32 -1.97
N THR A 210 -34.14 -10.82 -1.35
CA THR A 210 -34.02 -11.50 -0.05
C THR A 210 -33.23 -12.79 -0.24
N GLY A 211 -32.49 -13.21 0.77
CA GLY A 211 -31.66 -14.42 0.70
C GLY A 211 -32.42 -15.72 0.95
N THR A 212 -33.59 -15.64 1.60
CA THR A 212 -34.40 -16.79 2.06
C THR A 212 -35.84 -16.76 1.52
N GLY A 213 -36.23 -15.74 0.76
CA GLY A 213 -37.57 -15.59 0.17
C GLY A 213 -38.68 -15.15 1.15
N LYS A 214 -38.50 -15.35 2.46
CA LYS A 214 -39.51 -15.03 3.50
C LYS A 214 -39.45 -13.57 3.99
N ASP A 215 -38.26 -12.97 3.96
CA ASP A 215 -38.06 -11.62 4.47
C ASP A 215 -38.55 -10.53 3.50
N LYS A 216 -38.55 -9.27 3.96
CA LYS A 216 -38.68 -8.08 3.10
C LYS A 216 -37.35 -7.32 3.07
N ILE A 217 -37.11 -6.62 1.98
CA ILE A 217 -36.03 -5.66 1.81
C ILE A 217 -36.65 -4.28 1.97
N CYS A 218 -36.26 -3.55 3.00
CA CYS A 218 -36.69 -2.18 3.20
C CYS A 218 -35.61 -1.22 2.69
N THR A 219 -36.07 -0.15 2.05
CA THR A 219 -35.22 0.94 1.61
C THR A 219 -35.52 2.19 2.42
N ASP A 220 -34.50 3.04 2.59
CA ASP A 220 -34.66 4.28 3.36
C ASP A 220 -35.58 5.32 2.67
N GLU A 221 -35.95 5.14 1.39
CA GLU A 221 -36.75 6.12 0.62
C GLU A 221 -38.04 5.56 -0.03
N LEU A 222 -38.14 4.27 -0.34
CA LEU A 222 -39.13 3.75 -1.30
C LEU A 222 -39.96 2.57 -0.76
N GLY A 223 -39.96 2.39 0.56
CA GLY A 223 -40.69 1.33 1.24
C GLY A 223 -40.01 -0.03 1.17
N CYS A 224 -40.78 -1.09 1.42
CA CYS A 224 -40.29 -2.46 1.52
C CYS A 224 -40.84 -3.37 0.42
N GLY A 225 -39.96 -4.18 -0.18
CA GLY A 225 -40.28 -5.12 -1.27
C GLY A 225 -39.54 -6.45 -1.11
N ARG A 226 -39.54 -7.29 -2.13
CA ARG A 226 -38.80 -8.59 -2.12
C ARG A 226 -37.63 -8.63 -3.09
N LYS A 227 -37.61 -7.72 -4.06
CA LYS A 227 -36.61 -7.60 -5.11
C LYS A 227 -36.57 -6.16 -5.59
N TYR A 228 -35.37 -5.65 -5.84
CA TYR A 228 -35.16 -4.37 -6.49
C TYR A 228 -34.06 -4.51 -7.54
N LYS A 229 -34.30 -3.97 -8.74
CA LYS A 229 -33.29 -3.79 -9.77
C LYS A 229 -32.81 -2.34 -9.73
N VAL A 230 -31.55 -2.13 -9.41
CA VAL A 230 -30.93 -0.80 -9.39
C VAL A 230 -30.18 -0.59 -10.70
N GLY A 231 -30.32 0.59 -11.28
CA GLY A 231 -29.61 1.00 -12.49
C GLY A 231 -29.18 2.46 -12.44
N ILE A 232 -28.68 2.94 -13.58
CA ILE A 232 -28.29 4.33 -13.79
C ILE A 232 -29.01 4.85 -15.03
N SER A 233 -29.59 6.05 -14.93
CA SER A 233 -30.08 6.83 -16.08
C SER A 233 -29.51 8.25 -15.99
N GLY A 234 -28.66 8.62 -16.95
CA GLY A 234 -27.85 9.84 -16.86
C GLY A 234 -26.96 9.81 -15.61
N ASN A 235 -27.16 10.78 -14.71
CA ASN A 235 -26.46 10.87 -13.43
C ASN A 235 -27.37 10.57 -12.22
N LYS A 236 -28.52 9.92 -12.44
CA LYS A 236 -29.49 9.57 -11.40
C LYS A 236 -29.62 8.05 -11.27
N LEU A 237 -29.91 7.59 -10.05
CA LEU A 237 -30.21 6.18 -9.80
C LEU A 237 -31.59 5.83 -10.37
N THR A 238 -31.74 4.59 -10.82
CA THR A 238 -33.05 4.01 -11.14
C THR A 238 -33.32 2.82 -10.26
N LEU A 239 -34.58 2.62 -9.90
CA LEU A 239 -35.08 1.48 -9.15
C LEU A 239 -36.27 0.90 -9.91
N ASP A 240 -36.14 -0.36 -10.32
CA ASP A 240 -37.06 -1.06 -11.23
C ASP A 240 -37.41 -0.25 -12.49
N GLY A 241 -36.40 0.46 -13.02
CA GLY A 241 -36.51 1.28 -14.23
C GLY A 241 -36.99 2.71 -13.99
N LYS A 242 -37.53 3.04 -12.81
CA LYS A 242 -37.98 4.39 -12.47
C LYS A 242 -36.83 5.22 -11.90
N VAL A 243 -36.66 6.45 -12.37
CA VAL A 243 -35.67 7.38 -11.84
C VAL A 243 -36.07 7.79 -10.42
N VAL A 244 -35.12 7.76 -9.50
CA VAL A 244 -35.33 8.18 -8.11
C VAL A 244 -34.53 9.45 -7.80
N SER A 245 -35.03 10.27 -6.88
CA SER A 245 -34.32 11.46 -6.39
C SER A 245 -33.13 11.11 -5.50
N ALA A 246 -33.15 9.93 -4.88
CA ALA A 246 -32.06 9.39 -4.07
C ALA A 246 -30.73 9.43 -4.81
N THR A 247 -29.72 10.07 -4.22
CA THR A 247 -28.33 9.98 -4.70
C THR A 247 -27.62 8.72 -4.17
N ARG A 248 -28.22 8.09 -3.16
CA ARG A 248 -27.74 6.91 -2.44
C ARG A 248 -28.92 6.13 -1.89
N ILE A 249 -28.92 4.80 -2.06
CA ILE A 249 -29.99 3.93 -1.56
C ILE A 249 -29.38 2.87 -0.65
N LYS A 250 -29.99 2.66 0.52
CA LYS A 250 -29.64 1.58 1.44
C LYS A 250 -30.73 0.52 1.45
N PHE A 251 -30.33 -0.73 1.29
CA PHE A 251 -31.20 -1.90 1.33
C PHE A 251 -30.91 -2.67 2.62
N LYS A 252 -31.94 -2.88 3.43
CA LYS A 252 -31.87 -3.57 4.72
C LYS A 252 -32.85 -4.74 4.73
N SER A 253 -32.50 -5.83 5.40
CA SER A 253 -33.41 -6.94 5.64
C SER A 253 -33.09 -7.58 6.99
N ASN A 254 -34.07 -8.25 7.60
CA ASN A 254 -33.85 -9.02 8.83
C ASN A 254 -32.98 -10.26 8.58
N GLY A 255 -33.05 -10.80 7.36
CA GLY A 255 -32.21 -11.91 6.91
C GLY A 255 -31.06 -11.44 6.01
N SER A 256 -30.35 -12.41 5.44
CA SER A 256 -29.32 -12.13 4.44
C SER A 256 -29.91 -11.52 3.16
N LEU A 257 -29.18 -10.64 2.50
CA LEU A 257 -29.48 -10.12 1.17
C LEU A 257 -28.72 -10.90 0.11
N LYS A 258 -29.34 -11.20 -1.04
CA LYS A 258 -28.67 -11.74 -2.21
C LYS A 258 -28.47 -10.62 -3.21
N VAL A 259 -27.22 -10.37 -3.59
CA VAL A 259 -26.80 -9.23 -4.40
C VAL A 259 -26.13 -9.75 -5.66
N SER A 260 -26.68 -9.40 -6.82
CA SER A 260 -26.18 -9.82 -8.13
C SER A 260 -25.75 -8.60 -8.95
N TYR A 261 -24.53 -8.62 -9.49
CA TYR A 261 -23.98 -7.53 -10.31
C TYR A 261 -22.96 -8.10 -11.31
N GLY A 262 -23.05 -7.69 -12.58
CA GLY A 262 -22.25 -8.31 -13.64
C GLY A 262 -22.48 -9.83 -13.68
N SER A 263 -21.40 -10.61 -13.64
CA SER A 263 -21.43 -12.07 -13.53
C SER A 263 -21.36 -12.60 -12.10
N GLU A 264 -21.30 -11.72 -11.09
CA GLU A 264 -21.16 -12.11 -9.70
C GLU A 264 -22.50 -12.13 -8.97
N THR A 265 -22.63 -13.04 -8.01
CA THR A 265 -23.76 -13.08 -7.08
C THR A 265 -23.26 -13.48 -5.70
N LYS A 266 -23.67 -12.74 -4.67
CA LYS A 266 -23.21 -12.95 -3.30
C LYS A 266 -24.36 -12.80 -2.31
N LYS A 267 -24.48 -13.73 -1.37
CA LYS A 267 -25.39 -13.61 -0.22
C LYS A 267 -24.63 -12.96 0.94
N VAL A 268 -25.15 -11.89 1.53
CA VAL A 268 -24.43 -11.05 2.51
C VAL A 268 -25.33 -10.66 3.69
N ARG A 269 -24.71 -10.39 4.84
CA ARG A 269 -25.34 -9.77 6.01
C ARG A 269 -25.15 -8.26 5.97
N GLY A 270 -25.93 -7.57 6.79
CA GLY A 270 -25.84 -6.13 6.95
C GLY A 270 -26.65 -5.38 5.89
N ILE A 271 -26.15 -4.21 5.50
CA ILE A 271 -26.86 -3.24 4.68
C ILE A 271 -26.13 -3.10 3.35
N ILE A 272 -26.87 -3.12 2.25
CA ILE A 272 -26.31 -2.81 0.93
C ILE A 272 -26.53 -1.34 0.64
N ASP A 273 -25.44 -0.59 0.51
CA ASP A 273 -25.41 0.84 0.23
C ASP A 273 -24.93 1.04 -1.22
N VAL A 274 -25.75 1.71 -2.02
CA VAL A 274 -25.54 1.88 -3.46
C VAL A 274 -25.56 3.36 -3.82
N SER A 275 -24.57 3.81 -4.60
CA SER A 275 -24.48 5.20 -5.10
C SER A 275 -23.82 5.25 -6.48
N ILE A 276 -23.89 6.41 -7.14
CA ILE A 276 -23.20 6.63 -8.43
C ILE A 276 -21.85 7.31 -8.20
N ARG A 277 -20.81 6.78 -8.85
CA ARG A 277 -19.46 7.35 -8.89
C ARG A 277 -18.86 7.16 -10.29
N LYS A 278 -18.45 8.27 -10.92
CA LYS A 278 -17.83 8.27 -12.27
C LYS A 278 -18.64 7.46 -13.29
N GLY A 279 -19.97 7.64 -13.31
CA GLY A 279 -20.88 6.95 -14.24
C GLY A 279 -21.08 5.44 -13.99
N LYS A 280 -20.59 4.91 -12.86
CA LYS A 280 -20.76 3.51 -12.44
C LYS A 280 -21.41 3.44 -11.05
N LEU A 281 -22.00 2.29 -10.73
CA LEU A 281 -22.49 1.99 -9.40
C LEU A 281 -21.32 1.67 -8.48
N LEU A 282 -21.25 2.35 -7.35
CA LEU A 282 -20.48 1.96 -6.18
C LEU A 282 -21.41 1.18 -5.25
N ILE A 283 -21.15 -0.12 -5.13
CA ILE A 283 -21.92 -1.07 -4.32
C ILE A 283 -21.10 -1.43 -3.09
N LEU A 284 -21.58 -1.03 -1.91
CA LEU A 284 -20.96 -1.27 -0.63
C LEU A 284 -21.83 -2.19 0.24
N ASN A 285 -21.18 -3.06 1.01
CA ASN A 285 -21.81 -3.80 2.09
C ASN A 285 -21.36 -3.18 3.42
N LEU A 286 -22.30 -2.55 4.14
CA LEU A 286 -22.10 -2.02 5.49
C LEU A 286 -22.41 -3.13 6.48
N ILE A 287 -21.41 -3.56 7.25
CA ILE A 287 -21.51 -4.75 8.09
C ILE A 287 -20.66 -4.59 9.34
N GLU A 288 -21.14 -5.07 10.47
CA GLU A 288 -20.37 -5.10 11.71
C GLU A 288 -19.17 -6.06 11.55
N ILE A 289 -18.02 -5.70 12.13
CA ILE A 289 -16.75 -6.38 11.85
C ILE A 289 -16.76 -7.86 12.27
N GLU A 290 -17.47 -8.24 13.33
CA GLU A 290 -17.57 -9.64 13.74
C GLU A 290 -18.34 -10.47 12.69
N ASP A 291 -19.46 -9.95 12.17
CA ASP A 291 -20.21 -10.59 11.08
C ASP A 291 -19.44 -10.64 9.76
N TYR A 292 -18.61 -9.63 9.48
CA TYR A 292 -17.68 -9.67 8.35
C TYR A 292 -16.68 -10.83 8.46
N LEU A 293 -16.13 -11.05 9.65
CA LEU A 293 -15.12 -12.09 9.90
C LEU A 293 -15.66 -13.51 9.80
N ARG A 294 -16.96 -13.72 10.06
CA ARG A 294 -17.63 -15.01 9.84
C ARG A 294 -17.52 -15.48 8.38
N SER A 295 -17.42 -14.53 7.45
CA SER A 295 -17.19 -14.83 6.03
C SER A 295 -15.71 -14.90 5.66
N VAL A 296 -14.88 -14.03 6.25
CA VAL A 296 -13.46 -13.90 5.88
C VAL A 296 -12.62 -15.04 6.41
N VAL A 297 -12.78 -15.43 7.68
CA VAL A 297 -11.96 -16.48 8.29
C VAL A 297 -12.05 -17.81 7.53
N PRO A 298 -13.24 -18.35 7.20
CA PRO A 298 -13.34 -19.59 6.42
C PRO A 298 -12.98 -19.43 4.93
N ALA A 299 -12.92 -18.21 4.41
CA ALA A 299 -12.44 -17.93 3.07
C ALA A 299 -10.90 -17.90 2.97
N GLU A 300 -10.24 -17.54 4.08
CA GLU A 300 -8.78 -17.43 4.20
C GLU A 300 -8.12 -18.67 4.85
N SER A 301 -8.86 -19.42 5.66
CA SER A 301 -8.38 -20.61 6.36
C SER A 301 -9.38 -21.74 6.26
N TYR A 302 -8.90 -22.98 6.14
CA TYR A 302 -9.78 -24.13 6.15
C TYR A 302 -10.42 -24.26 7.54
N ALA A 303 -11.75 -24.28 7.61
CA ALA A 303 -12.48 -24.54 8.87
C ALA A 303 -12.09 -25.89 9.52
N SER A 304 -11.52 -26.78 8.70
CA SER A 304 -10.54 -27.84 8.99
C SER A 304 -9.63 -27.71 10.21
N TRP A 305 -9.00 -26.55 10.30
CA TRP A 305 -7.76 -26.36 11.00
C TRP A 305 -7.93 -26.27 12.53
N PRO A 306 -6.84 -26.43 13.29
CA PRO A 306 -6.89 -26.34 14.75
C PRO A 306 -7.59 -25.07 15.22
N ALA A 307 -8.38 -25.17 16.30
CA ALA A 307 -9.16 -24.06 16.82
C ALA A 307 -8.30 -22.83 17.14
N GLU A 308 -7.08 -23.05 17.66
CA GLU A 308 -6.12 -21.99 17.95
C GLU A 308 -5.59 -21.30 16.67
N THR A 309 -5.46 -22.02 15.56
CA THR A 309 -5.17 -21.41 14.25
C THR A 309 -6.32 -20.52 13.79
N LEU A 310 -7.57 -20.99 13.93
CA LEU A 310 -8.74 -20.21 13.50
C LEU A 310 -8.91 -18.94 14.34
N LYS A 311 -8.63 -19.00 15.65
CA LYS A 311 -8.58 -17.82 16.53
C LYS A 311 -7.49 -16.85 16.12
N ALA A 312 -6.29 -17.35 15.81
CA ALA A 312 -5.19 -16.50 15.34
C ALA A 312 -5.56 -15.80 14.02
N GLN A 313 -6.12 -16.53 13.05
CA GLN A 313 -6.63 -15.95 11.81
C GLN A 313 -7.72 -14.90 12.06
N ALA A 314 -8.66 -15.15 12.98
CA ALA A 314 -9.72 -14.20 13.31
C ALA A 314 -9.16 -12.88 13.85
N VAL A 315 -8.24 -12.93 14.82
CA VAL A 315 -7.59 -11.72 15.38
C VAL A 315 -6.73 -11.01 14.32
N ALA A 316 -5.98 -11.74 13.50
CA ALA A 316 -5.19 -11.16 12.42
C ALA A 316 -6.07 -10.47 11.37
N ALA A 317 -7.16 -11.10 10.95
CA ALA A 317 -8.11 -10.54 10.00
C ALA A 317 -8.86 -9.33 10.57
N ARG A 318 -9.31 -9.39 11.83
CA ARG A 318 -9.96 -8.28 12.53
C ARG A 318 -9.05 -7.06 12.61
N THR A 319 -7.81 -7.29 13.03
CA THR A 319 -6.80 -6.24 13.14
C THR A 319 -6.55 -5.59 11.78
N TYR A 320 -6.48 -6.39 10.71
CA TYR A 320 -6.26 -5.89 9.36
C TYR A 320 -7.42 -5.00 8.93
N ALA A 321 -8.66 -5.48 8.98
CA ALA A 321 -9.83 -4.70 8.58
C ALA A 321 -9.99 -3.42 9.42
N TYR A 322 -9.70 -3.49 10.72
CA TYR A 322 -9.71 -2.32 11.61
C TYR A 322 -8.59 -1.32 11.25
N TYR A 323 -7.38 -1.79 10.95
CA TYR A 323 -6.29 -0.96 10.44
C TYR A 323 -6.70 -0.25 9.15
N GLN A 324 -7.25 -0.98 8.17
CA GLN A 324 -7.68 -0.40 6.89
C GLN A 324 -8.75 0.67 7.09
N LYS A 325 -9.77 0.41 7.94
CA LYS A 325 -10.80 1.39 8.29
C LYS A 325 -10.22 2.68 8.87
N LYS A 326 -9.21 2.60 9.74
CA LYS A 326 -8.56 3.77 10.35
C LYS A 326 -7.74 4.58 9.34
N HIS A 327 -7.17 3.94 8.33
CA HIS A 327 -6.26 4.58 7.36
C HIS A 327 -6.92 5.00 6.04
N ARG A 328 -8.07 4.43 5.69
CA ARG A 328 -8.78 4.68 4.42
C ARG A 328 -9.99 5.60 4.60
N THR A 329 -9.91 6.55 5.53
CA THR A 329 -10.97 7.56 5.78
C THR A 329 -11.24 8.46 4.56
N HIS A 330 -10.23 8.65 3.71
CA HIS A 330 -10.32 9.39 2.45
C HIS A 330 -11.01 8.61 1.31
N LEU A 331 -11.24 7.31 1.48
CA LEU A 331 -11.94 6.46 0.52
C LEU A 331 -13.42 6.27 0.92
N PHE A 332 -14.24 5.95 -0.08
CA PHE A 332 -15.66 5.64 0.14
C PHE A 332 -15.89 4.29 0.83
N TYR A 333 -14.86 3.45 0.93
CA TYR A 333 -14.89 2.10 1.47
C TYR A 333 -13.64 1.82 2.31
N ASP A 334 -13.73 0.83 3.20
CA ASP A 334 -12.66 0.43 4.12
C ASP A 334 -11.84 -0.72 3.52
N VAL A 335 -12.51 -1.74 2.96
CA VAL A 335 -11.89 -2.93 2.39
C VAL A 335 -12.58 -3.38 1.09
N TYR A 336 -11.85 -4.04 0.20
CA TYR A 336 -12.36 -4.80 -0.95
C TYR A 336 -12.88 -6.17 -0.51
N ALA A 337 -13.84 -6.71 -1.26
CA ALA A 337 -14.40 -8.04 -1.03
C ALA A 337 -13.56 -9.20 -1.61
N ASP A 338 -12.44 -8.91 -2.25
CA ASP A 338 -11.60 -9.86 -2.97
C ASP A 338 -10.17 -9.90 -2.40
N THR A 339 -9.26 -10.57 -3.11
CA THR A 339 -7.86 -10.74 -2.71
C THR A 339 -7.04 -9.45 -2.72
N TYR A 340 -7.61 -8.30 -3.09
CA TYR A 340 -6.94 -7.02 -2.86
C TYR A 340 -6.86 -6.67 -1.37
N ASP A 341 -7.80 -7.10 -0.53
CA ASP A 341 -7.69 -6.95 0.92
C ASP A 341 -7.82 -8.32 1.57
N GLN A 342 -9.05 -8.80 1.71
CA GLN A 342 -9.36 -10.10 2.31
C GLN A 342 -10.56 -10.70 1.58
N MET A 343 -10.52 -12.01 1.37
CA MET A 343 -11.59 -12.70 0.66
C MET A 343 -12.90 -12.63 1.46
N TYR A 344 -13.88 -11.87 0.98
CA TYR A 344 -15.22 -11.77 1.58
C TYR A 344 -16.22 -12.57 0.74
N GLY A 345 -16.44 -13.81 1.14
CA GLY A 345 -17.27 -14.77 0.40
C GLY A 345 -18.78 -14.57 0.53
N GLY A 346 -19.23 -13.78 1.50
CA GLY A 346 -20.63 -13.76 1.94
C GLY A 346 -20.99 -14.92 2.89
N VAL A 347 -22.28 -15.06 3.15
CA VAL A 347 -22.90 -16.01 4.09
C VAL A 347 -22.63 -17.47 3.71
N ASP A 348 -22.57 -17.76 2.41
CA ASP A 348 -22.40 -19.13 1.91
C ASP A 348 -21.00 -19.72 2.24
N ARG A 349 -20.07 -18.90 2.76
CA ARG A 349 -18.77 -19.35 3.27
C ARG A 349 -18.72 -19.58 4.78
N GLU A 350 -19.73 -19.18 5.54
CA GLU A 350 -19.73 -19.30 7.01
C GLU A 350 -19.65 -20.78 7.45
N ASP A 351 -18.85 -21.06 8.48
CA ASP A 351 -18.74 -22.39 9.10
C ASP A 351 -18.81 -22.24 10.63
N LYS A 352 -19.55 -23.13 11.29
CA LYS A 352 -19.75 -23.10 12.75
C LYS A 352 -18.43 -23.11 13.54
N ARG A 353 -17.39 -23.78 13.03
CA ARG A 353 -16.07 -23.85 13.68
C ARG A 353 -15.34 -22.52 13.63
N THR A 354 -15.35 -21.85 12.48
CA THR A 354 -14.76 -20.52 12.34
C THR A 354 -15.58 -19.47 13.08
N ASP A 355 -16.91 -19.57 13.06
CA ASP A 355 -17.81 -18.70 13.83
C ASP A 355 -17.50 -18.77 15.33
N LYS A 356 -17.27 -19.98 15.86
CA LYS A 356 -16.86 -20.17 17.25
C LYS A 356 -15.54 -19.46 17.56
N ALA A 357 -14.56 -19.54 16.66
CA ALA A 357 -13.27 -18.88 16.83
C ALA A 357 -13.38 -17.35 16.75
N VAL A 358 -14.20 -16.82 15.82
CA VAL A 358 -14.53 -15.39 15.72
C VAL A 358 -15.16 -14.91 17.03
N LYS A 359 -16.22 -15.60 17.50
CA LYS A 359 -16.92 -15.25 18.76
C LYS A 359 -16.01 -15.29 19.98
N GLN A 360 -15.16 -16.30 20.10
CA GLN A 360 -14.22 -16.44 21.23
C GLN A 360 -13.10 -15.40 21.24
N THR A 361 -12.89 -14.69 20.13
CA THR A 361 -11.89 -13.62 19.98
C THR A 361 -12.53 -12.29 19.60
N SER A 362 -13.85 -12.14 19.82
CA SER A 362 -14.60 -10.92 19.52
C SER A 362 -13.86 -9.72 20.10
N GLY A 363 -13.75 -8.61 19.37
CA GLY A 363 -13.11 -7.40 19.88
C GLY A 363 -11.60 -7.44 20.12
N GLN A 364 -10.94 -8.60 19.94
CA GLN A 364 -9.50 -8.72 20.12
C GLN A 364 -8.74 -8.29 18.87
N VAL A 365 -7.89 -7.27 19.01
CA VAL A 365 -6.98 -6.79 17.96
C VAL A 365 -5.54 -6.72 18.46
N MET A 366 -4.58 -6.74 17.53
CA MET A 366 -3.16 -6.55 17.84
C MET A 366 -2.75 -5.08 17.73
N LEU A 367 -2.11 -4.58 18.78
CA LEU A 367 -1.58 -3.22 18.86
C LEU A 367 -0.05 -3.23 18.97
N TYR A 368 0.59 -2.22 18.41
CA TYR A 368 2.00 -1.89 18.61
C TYR A 368 2.10 -0.40 18.91
N LYS A 369 2.69 -0.04 20.07
CA LYS A 369 2.72 1.35 20.57
C LYS A 369 1.31 1.98 20.58
N GLU A 370 0.34 1.27 21.16
CA GLU A 370 -1.08 1.66 21.27
C GLU A 370 -1.83 1.90 19.95
N LYS A 371 -1.23 1.57 18.79
CA LYS A 371 -1.88 1.67 17.49
C LYS A 371 -2.14 0.28 16.89
N PRO A 372 -3.27 0.07 16.19
CA PRO A 372 -3.51 -1.20 15.51
C PRO A 372 -2.39 -1.46 14.51
N ILE A 373 -1.91 -2.70 14.46
CA ILE A 373 -0.87 -3.07 13.51
C ILE A 373 -1.47 -3.35 12.13
N LEU A 374 -0.68 -3.13 11.09
CA LEU A 374 -0.98 -3.77 9.80
C LEU A 374 -0.60 -5.26 9.88
N SER A 375 -1.59 -6.10 10.15
CA SER A 375 -1.44 -7.56 10.25
C SER A 375 -1.48 -8.24 8.88
N GLN A 376 -0.47 -7.97 8.04
CA GLN A 376 -0.30 -8.69 6.77
C GLN A 376 -0.18 -10.20 7.02
N TYR A 377 -0.75 -11.01 6.13
CA TYR A 377 -0.63 -12.46 6.17
C TYR A 377 -0.46 -13.06 4.78
N THR A 378 0.15 -14.24 4.72
CA THR A 378 0.53 -14.96 3.51
C THR A 378 0.10 -16.41 3.61
N ALA A 379 -0.15 -17.06 2.48
CA ALA A 379 -0.55 -18.47 2.47
C ALA A 379 0.51 -19.36 3.11
N ASN A 380 1.74 -19.30 2.63
CA ASN A 380 2.87 -20.06 3.19
C ASN A 380 4.14 -19.20 3.15
N SER A 381 4.88 -19.10 4.26
CA SER A 381 6.14 -18.33 4.33
C SER A 381 7.34 -19.09 3.72
N GLY A 382 7.27 -20.42 3.62
CA GLY A 382 8.32 -21.22 2.99
C GLY A 382 9.56 -21.42 3.86
N GLY A 383 9.41 -21.45 5.18
CA GLY A 383 10.50 -21.68 6.14
C GLY A 383 10.99 -20.42 6.83
N PHE A 384 10.62 -19.24 6.33
CA PHE A 384 11.01 -17.95 6.88
C PHE A 384 10.00 -16.89 6.50
N THR A 385 9.50 -16.10 7.44
CA THR A 385 8.78 -14.86 7.09
C THR A 385 9.77 -13.87 6.47
N ALA A 386 9.25 -12.98 5.64
CA ALA A 386 10.05 -11.97 4.98
C ALA A 386 9.97 -10.64 5.73
N ASP A 387 11.08 -9.92 5.71
CA ASP A 387 11.16 -8.58 6.27
C ASP A 387 10.48 -7.56 5.34
N ALA A 388 9.52 -6.81 5.87
CA ALA A 388 8.77 -5.82 5.10
C ALA A 388 9.67 -4.67 4.58
N LYS A 389 10.75 -4.31 5.30
CA LYS A 389 11.74 -3.33 4.84
C LYS A 389 12.47 -3.86 3.61
N ALA A 390 12.86 -5.12 3.62
CA ALA A 390 13.58 -5.73 2.50
C ALA A 390 12.73 -5.83 1.23
N ILE A 391 11.41 -6.00 1.36
CA ILE A 391 10.51 -6.11 0.20
C ILE A 391 10.00 -4.73 -0.23
N PHE A 392 9.53 -3.91 0.70
CA PHE A 392 8.77 -2.70 0.41
C PHE A 392 9.54 -1.41 0.72
N GLY A 393 10.79 -1.50 1.16
CA GLY A 393 11.62 -0.33 1.49
C GLY A 393 11.17 0.44 2.74
N ALA A 394 10.12 -0.02 3.43
CA ALA A 394 9.56 0.57 4.63
C ALA A 394 9.13 -0.49 5.64
N GLY A 395 10.05 -0.87 6.53
CA GLY A 395 9.74 -1.84 7.58
C GLY A 395 8.70 -1.34 8.58
N LYS A 396 7.95 -2.25 9.16
CA LYS A 396 7.33 -2.08 10.47
C LYS A 396 8.11 -2.98 11.43
N ASP A 397 8.36 -2.52 12.65
CA ASP A 397 9.21 -3.26 13.62
C ASP A 397 8.64 -4.65 13.95
N TYR A 398 7.32 -4.82 13.76
CA TYR A 398 6.59 -6.08 13.93
C TYR A 398 6.42 -6.90 12.64
N LEU A 399 6.96 -6.47 11.49
CA LEU A 399 6.94 -7.21 10.21
C LEU A 399 8.37 -7.53 9.75
N ILE A 400 9.04 -8.33 10.56
CA ILE A 400 10.44 -8.72 10.38
C ILE A 400 10.57 -10.18 9.91
N ALA A 401 11.75 -10.51 9.37
CA ALA A 401 12.07 -11.88 9.00
C ALA A 401 12.27 -12.76 10.25
N GLN A 402 11.57 -13.89 10.30
CA GLN A 402 11.66 -14.87 11.37
C GLN A 402 11.63 -16.30 10.82
N LYS A 403 12.42 -17.17 11.43
CA LYS A 403 12.49 -18.58 11.06
C LYS A 403 11.16 -19.26 11.39
N ASP A 404 10.47 -19.73 10.34
CA ASP A 404 9.16 -20.38 10.42
C ASP A 404 9.26 -21.80 9.86
N SER A 405 9.96 -22.68 10.59
CA SER A 405 10.15 -24.07 10.18
C SER A 405 8.84 -24.87 10.12
N ALA A 406 7.79 -24.42 10.82
CA ALA A 406 6.49 -25.06 10.81
C ALA A 406 5.83 -24.98 9.42
N SER A 407 5.94 -23.84 8.74
CA SER A 407 5.39 -23.64 7.39
C SER A 407 5.89 -24.64 6.33
N LEU A 408 7.08 -25.22 6.51
CA LEU A 408 7.64 -26.22 5.59
C LEU A 408 6.85 -27.54 5.56
N LYS A 409 6.05 -27.83 6.60
CA LYS A 409 5.19 -29.02 6.64
C LYS A 409 3.85 -28.80 5.92
N GLY A 410 3.50 -27.55 5.62
CA GLY A 410 2.25 -27.20 4.96
C GLY A 410 2.30 -27.30 3.44
N LYS A 411 1.14 -27.16 2.79
CA LYS A 411 1.09 -27.10 1.31
C LYS A 411 1.73 -25.82 0.79
N MET A 412 2.16 -25.84 -0.46
CA MET A 412 2.79 -24.70 -1.15
C MET A 412 4.11 -24.23 -0.49
N ALA A 413 4.80 -25.12 0.23
CA ALA A 413 6.05 -24.81 0.91
C ALA A 413 7.24 -24.62 -0.05
N SER A 414 7.21 -25.21 -1.25
CA SER A 414 8.28 -25.11 -2.26
C SER A 414 7.71 -25.02 -3.67
N TRP A 415 8.48 -24.42 -4.57
CA TRP A 415 8.14 -24.35 -5.99
C TRP A 415 9.40 -24.29 -6.86
N THR A 416 9.25 -24.80 -8.08
CA THR A 416 10.30 -24.77 -9.12
C THR A 416 9.67 -24.35 -10.44
N LYS A 417 10.32 -23.44 -11.17
CA LYS A 417 9.94 -23.04 -12.53
C LYS A 417 11.18 -23.03 -13.42
N LYS A 418 11.06 -23.54 -14.65
CA LYS A 418 12.15 -23.63 -15.62
C LYS A 418 11.77 -22.82 -16.86
N TYR A 419 12.72 -22.03 -17.36
CA TYR A 419 12.57 -21.24 -18.59
C TYR A 419 13.85 -21.33 -19.42
N SER A 420 13.73 -21.32 -20.76
CA SER A 420 14.88 -21.14 -21.61
C SER A 420 15.35 -19.67 -21.58
N SER A 421 16.62 -19.43 -21.90
CA SER A 421 17.17 -18.07 -22.03
C SER A 421 16.37 -17.25 -23.05
N LYS A 422 16.01 -17.87 -24.19
CA LYS A 422 15.18 -17.24 -25.23
C LYS A 422 13.79 -16.86 -24.74
N ASP A 423 13.15 -17.68 -23.91
CA ASP A 423 11.84 -17.35 -23.33
C ASP A 423 11.92 -16.15 -22.39
N ILE A 424 12.96 -16.07 -21.57
CA ILE A 424 13.18 -14.96 -20.64
C ILE A 424 13.40 -13.67 -21.43
N GLU A 425 14.25 -13.72 -22.46
CA GLU A 425 14.50 -12.59 -23.37
C GLU A 425 13.22 -12.10 -24.03
N ALA A 426 12.44 -13.00 -24.63
CA ALA A 426 11.20 -12.65 -25.31
C ALA A 426 10.17 -12.02 -24.36
N LYS A 427 10.03 -12.54 -23.15
CA LYS A 427 9.09 -12.01 -22.15
C LYS A 427 9.52 -10.65 -21.59
N LEU A 428 10.83 -10.43 -21.37
CA LEU A 428 11.35 -9.13 -20.97
C LEU A 428 11.19 -8.10 -22.10
N LYS A 429 11.44 -8.50 -23.35
CA LYS A 429 11.24 -7.62 -24.51
C LYS A 429 9.79 -7.15 -24.64
N LYS A 430 8.80 -8.01 -24.35
CA LYS A 430 7.37 -7.64 -24.37
C LYS A 430 7.00 -6.51 -23.42
N ILE A 431 7.75 -6.33 -22.33
CA ILE A 431 7.52 -5.22 -21.38
C ILE A 431 8.48 -4.05 -21.63
N GLY A 432 9.27 -4.07 -22.70
CA GLY A 432 10.20 -3.00 -23.07
C GLY A 432 11.59 -3.10 -22.41
N ILE A 433 12.04 -4.29 -22.01
CA ILE A 433 13.38 -4.52 -21.45
C ILE A 433 14.20 -5.40 -22.40
N SER A 434 15.22 -4.81 -23.03
CA SER A 434 16.10 -5.52 -23.96
C SER A 434 17.33 -6.13 -23.27
N VAL A 435 17.47 -7.46 -23.33
CA VAL A 435 18.60 -8.25 -22.78
C VAL A 435 19.07 -9.39 -23.71
N PRO A 436 19.40 -9.12 -24.98
CA PRO A 436 19.66 -10.16 -25.98
C PRO A 436 20.89 -11.03 -25.65
N GLY A 437 20.74 -12.36 -25.80
CA GLY A 437 21.81 -13.32 -25.56
C GLY A 437 22.22 -13.38 -24.09
N ILE A 438 21.28 -13.72 -23.21
CA ILE A 438 21.49 -13.83 -21.75
C ILE A 438 22.60 -14.85 -21.47
N ARG A 439 23.71 -14.36 -20.90
CA ARG A 439 24.85 -15.17 -20.48
C ARG A 439 24.70 -15.71 -19.06
N SER A 440 24.19 -14.89 -18.14
CA SER A 440 23.98 -15.29 -16.75
C SER A 440 22.86 -14.47 -16.07
N ILE A 441 22.09 -15.11 -15.20
CA ILE A 441 21.20 -14.44 -14.23
C ILE A 441 21.67 -14.86 -12.84
N LYS A 442 22.11 -13.90 -12.02
CA LYS A 442 22.60 -14.16 -10.66
C LYS A 442 21.90 -13.26 -9.65
N ALA A 443 21.77 -13.74 -8.41
CA ALA A 443 21.33 -12.91 -7.29
C ALA A 443 22.30 -11.73 -7.11
N LEU A 444 21.74 -10.52 -7.06
CA LEU A 444 22.50 -9.29 -6.78
C LEU A 444 22.30 -8.87 -5.32
N GLU A 445 21.08 -8.98 -4.81
CA GLU A 445 20.72 -8.60 -3.45
C GLU A 445 19.77 -9.63 -2.85
N LYS A 446 20.01 -9.99 -1.59
CA LYS A 446 19.15 -10.88 -0.81
C LYS A 446 18.68 -10.18 0.47
N GLY A 447 17.40 -10.35 0.80
CA GLY A 447 16.86 -9.92 2.08
C GLY A 447 17.25 -10.87 3.24
N PRO A 448 16.94 -10.49 4.49
CA PRO A 448 17.30 -11.28 5.68
C PRO A 448 16.77 -12.72 5.70
N SER A 449 15.66 -13.00 5.00
CA SER A 449 15.11 -14.35 4.84
C SER A 449 15.82 -15.21 3.79
N GLY A 450 16.87 -14.70 3.15
CA GLY A 450 17.54 -15.32 2.00
C GLY A 450 16.82 -15.10 0.66
N ARG A 451 15.67 -14.42 0.67
CA ARG A 451 14.90 -14.06 -0.53
C ARG A 451 15.73 -13.17 -1.46
N ILE A 452 15.85 -13.57 -2.72
CA ILE A 452 16.48 -12.76 -3.77
C ILE A 452 15.53 -11.60 -4.12
N VAL A 453 15.95 -10.38 -3.83
CA VAL A 453 15.16 -9.15 -4.10
C VAL A 453 15.58 -8.47 -5.40
N LYS A 454 16.86 -8.57 -5.77
CA LYS A 454 17.39 -8.10 -7.06
C LYS A 454 18.25 -9.17 -7.72
N VAL A 455 18.22 -9.19 -9.05
CA VAL A 455 19.11 -10.01 -9.88
C VAL A 455 19.90 -9.13 -10.83
N ARG A 456 21.10 -9.59 -11.19
CA ARG A 456 21.88 -9.05 -12.30
C ARG A 456 21.78 -10.01 -13.48
N ILE A 457 21.26 -9.52 -14.59
CA ILE A 457 21.24 -10.21 -15.88
C ILE A 457 22.43 -9.70 -16.70
N LYS A 458 23.41 -10.57 -16.98
CA LYS A 458 24.45 -10.30 -17.98
C LYS A 458 24.01 -10.85 -19.32
N TYR A 459 24.06 -10.04 -20.36
CA TYR A 459 23.66 -10.37 -21.73
C TYR A 459 24.77 -9.95 -22.71
N LYS A 460 24.58 -10.15 -24.02
CA LYS A 460 25.66 -10.05 -25.02
C LYS A 460 26.42 -8.72 -24.98
N SER A 461 25.71 -7.61 -24.79
CA SER A 461 26.24 -6.24 -24.87
C SER A 461 26.23 -5.47 -23.54
N GLY A 462 25.95 -6.12 -22.40
CA GLY A 462 25.95 -5.43 -21.12
C GLY A 462 25.33 -6.21 -19.95
N SER A 463 24.87 -5.47 -18.95
CA SER A 463 24.14 -6.02 -17.81
C SER A 463 23.00 -5.12 -17.36
N ARG A 464 21.93 -5.72 -16.84
CA ARG A 464 20.82 -5.02 -16.18
C ARG A 464 20.55 -5.59 -14.80
N ASP A 465 20.22 -4.69 -13.88
CA ASP A 465 19.82 -5.03 -12.53
C ASP A 465 18.30 -4.88 -12.42
N LEU A 466 17.61 -5.98 -12.11
CA LEU A 466 16.15 -6.03 -12.08
C LEU A 466 15.67 -6.50 -10.71
N ARG A 467 14.62 -5.86 -10.20
CA ARG A 467 13.90 -6.34 -9.03
C ARG A 467 13.09 -7.59 -9.37
N THR A 468 13.16 -8.59 -8.51
CA THR A 468 12.52 -9.89 -8.77
C THR A 468 11.00 -9.76 -8.79
N ARG A 469 10.37 -9.21 -7.76
CA ARG A 469 8.90 -9.17 -7.64
C ARG A 469 8.21 -8.20 -8.61
N THR A 470 8.72 -6.98 -8.79
CA THR A 470 8.10 -5.96 -9.66
C THR A 470 8.41 -6.12 -11.15
N THR A 471 9.42 -6.91 -11.50
CA THR A 471 9.82 -7.14 -12.90
C THR A 471 9.70 -8.62 -13.27
N LEU A 472 10.46 -9.51 -12.63
CA LEU A 472 10.47 -10.94 -12.99
C LEU A 472 9.27 -11.73 -12.44
N GLY A 473 8.55 -11.20 -11.45
CA GLY A 473 7.63 -11.92 -10.58
C GLY A 473 6.30 -12.32 -11.21
N SER A 474 5.37 -12.70 -10.32
CA SER A 474 4.08 -13.35 -10.59
C SER A 474 3.19 -12.59 -11.57
N SER A 475 3.25 -11.25 -11.55
CA SER A 475 2.29 -10.38 -12.26
C SER A 475 2.79 -9.79 -13.58
N ARG A 476 4.09 -9.93 -13.94
CA ARG A 476 4.65 -9.17 -15.07
C ARG A 476 5.35 -10.00 -16.14
N VAL A 477 6.37 -10.79 -15.81
CA VAL A 477 7.21 -11.45 -16.83
C VAL A 477 7.18 -12.97 -16.71
N LEU A 478 7.68 -13.54 -15.61
CA LEU A 478 7.93 -14.98 -15.54
C LEU A 478 6.86 -15.74 -14.75
N LYS A 479 5.82 -15.08 -14.22
CA LYS A 479 4.78 -15.73 -13.39
C LYS A 479 5.38 -16.55 -12.24
N LEU A 480 6.50 -16.10 -11.70
CA LEU A 480 7.17 -16.75 -10.57
C LEU A 480 6.40 -16.44 -9.29
N PRO A 481 6.17 -17.41 -8.38
CA PRO A 481 5.76 -17.08 -7.03
C PRO A 481 6.79 -16.15 -6.36
N ASP A 482 6.34 -15.36 -5.41
CA ASP A 482 7.04 -14.14 -4.99
C ASP A 482 8.38 -14.39 -4.30
N ILE A 483 8.52 -15.49 -3.56
CA ILE A 483 9.69 -15.79 -2.70
C ILE A 483 10.67 -16.68 -3.46
N LEU A 484 11.55 -16.04 -4.25
CA LEU A 484 12.64 -16.67 -4.98
C LEU A 484 13.89 -16.80 -4.09
N LEU A 485 14.51 -17.98 -4.03
CA LEU A 485 15.70 -18.25 -3.20
C LEU A 485 16.94 -18.63 -4.01
N GLN A 486 16.74 -19.29 -5.16
CA GLN A 486 17.83 -19.85 -5.96
C GLN A 486 17.52 -19.77 -7.45
N ILE A 487 18.57 -19.54 -8.25
CA ILE A 487 18.53 -19.51 -9.71
C ILE A 487 19.72 -20.35 -10.18
N ASP A 488 19.42 -21.47 -10.83
CA ASP A 488 20.42 -22.38 -11.39
C ASP A 488 20.42 -22.27 -12.92
N LYS A 489 21.59 -22.36 -13.54
CA LYS A 489 21.73 -22.43 -15.01
C LYS A 489 22.19 -23.83 -15.41
N THR A 490 21.53 -24.43 -16.39
CA THR A 490 21.93 -25.71 -16.99
C THR A 490 21.73 -25.63 -18.50
N GLY A 491 22.83 -25.61 -19.25
CA GLY A 491 22.79 -25.30 -20.69
C GLY A 491 22.12 -23.94 -20.94
N ASP A 492 21.12 -23.92 -21.82
CA ASP A 492 20.35 -22.72 -22.16
C ASP A 492 19.16 -22.45 -21.22
N TYR A 493 18.99 -23.24 -20.16
CA TYR A 493 17.85 -23.12 -19.25
C TYR A 493 18.23 -22.52 -17.91
N TYR A 494 17.31 -21.73 -17.36
CA TYR A 494 17.33 -21.27 -15.97
C TYR A 494 16.24 -21.96 -15.17
N THR A 495 16.61 -22.52 -14.03
CA THR A 495 15.70 -23.10 -13.05
C THR A 495 15.62 -22.16 -11.85
N PHE A 496 14.45 -21.58 -11.65
CA PHE A 496 14.10 -20.73 -10.52
C PHE A 496 13.46 -21.60 -9.43
N LYS A 497 14.05 -21.57 -8.23
CA LYS A 497 13.57 -22.30 -7.07
C LYS A 497 13.24 -21.33 -5.94
N GLY A 498 12.11 -21.54 -5.31
CA GLY A 498 11.69 -20.75 -4.18
C GLY A 498 10.84 -21.55 -3.20
N ARG A 499 10.38 -20.87 -2.17
CA ARG A 499 9.61 -21.47 -1.09
C ARG A 499 8.42 -20.61 -0.72
N GLY A 500 7.35 -21.22 -0.23
CA GLY A 500 6.14 -20.51 0.18
C GLY A 500 5.30 -19.99 -0.99
N TRP A 501 4.20 -19.33 -0.63
CA TRP A 501 3.21 -18.76 -1.53
C TRP A 501 2.62 -17.48 -0.94
N GLY A 502 2.60 -16.43 -1.76
CA GLY A 502 2.28 -15.06 -1.33
C GLY A 502 3.53 -14.26 -0.96
N HIS A 503 3.33 -13.07 -0.40
CA HIS A 503 4.41 -12.09 -0.21
C HIS A 503 5.38 -12.46 0.93
N GLY A 504 5.04 -13.42 1.80
CA GLY A 504 5.93 -13.91 2.86
C GLY A 504 5.95 -13.07 4.14
N VAL A 505 5.26 -11.93 4.19
CA VAL A 505 5.34 -10.96 5.30
C VAL A 505 4.27 -11.23 6.34
N GLY A 506 4.64 -11.20 7.62
CA GLY A 506 3.72 -11.39 8.74
C GLY A 506 3.26 -12.85 8.89
N TYR A 507 1.99 -13.05 9.18
CA TYR A 507 1.41 -14.35 9.54
C TYR A 507 1.38 -15.34 8.38
N SER A 508 1.96 -16.54 8.55
CA SER A 508 1.81 -17.64 7.60
C SER A 508 0.61 -18.52 7.97
N GLN A 509 -0.37 -18.63 7.08
CA GLN A 509 -1.56 -19.47 7.28
C GLN A 509 -1.18 -20.94 7.50
N TRP A 510 -0.36 -21.52 6.62
CA TRP A 510 0.11 -22.90 6.76
C TRP A 510 1.05 -23.10 7.97
N GLY A 511 1.95 -22.15 8.25
CA GLY A 511 2.80 -22.23 9.43
C GLY A 511 1.99 -22.19 10.73
N ALA A 512 0.98 -21.32 10.80
CA ALA A 512 0.06 -21.23 11.93
C ALA A 512 -0.85 -22.46 12.07
N ALA A 513 -1.25 -23.09 10.97
CA ALA A 513 -1.98 -24.36 11.00
C ALA A 513 -1.18 -25.46 11.68
N GLU A 514 0.14 -25.49 11.45
CA GLU A 514 1.04 -26.45 12.08
C GLU A 514 1.34 -26.08 13.54
N LEU A 515 1.57 -24.80 13.85
CA LEU A 515 1.79 -24.34 15.22
C LEU A 515 0.55 -24.54 16.10
N GLY A 516 -0.65 -24.29 15.56
CA GLY A 516 -1.92 -24.41 16.29
C GLY A 516 -2.28 -25.82 16.74
N LYS A 517 -1.54 -26.85 16.29
CA LYS A 517 -1.64 -28.21 16.85
C LYS A 517 -1.09 -28.29 18.27
N THR A 518 -0.19 -27.39 18.67
CA THR A 518 0.53 -27.43 19.96
C THR A 518 0.63 -26.10 20.69
N LYS A 519 0.29 -24.98 20.03
CA LYS A 519 0.42 -23.61 20.57
C LYS A 519 -0.92 -22.89 20.56
N LYS A 520 -1.12 -22.02 21.55
CA LYS A 520 -2.27 -21.13 21.65
C LYS A 520 -2.18 -19.97 20.65
N TYR A 521 -3.32 -19.41 20.28
CA TYR A 521 -3.43 -18.38 19.25
C TYR A 521 -2.59 -17.12 19.53
N ASP A 522 -2.50 -16.71 20.79
CA ASP A 522 -1.71 -15.58 21.26
C ASP A 522 -0.20 -15.81 21.08
N HIS A 523 0.29 -17.02 21.37
CA HIS A 523 1.67 -17.40 21.08
C HIS A 523 1.97 -17.41 19.57
N ILE A 524 1.02 -17.89 18.75
CA ILE A 524 1.16 -17.89 17.29
C ILE A 524 1.26 -16.44 16.77
N LEU A 525 0.38 -15.56 17.21
CA LEU A 525 0.36 -14.16 16.79
C LEU A 525 1.60 -13.40 17.27
N LYS A 526 2.03 -13.61 18.52
CA LYS A 526 3.26 -13.01 19.06
C LYS A 526 4.49 -13.47 18.28
N PHE A 527 4.51 -14.73 17.80
CA PHE A 527 5.56 -15.22 16.91
C PHE A 527 5.55 -14.46 15.59
N TYR A 528 4.41 -14.31 14.90
CA TYR A 528 4.38 -13.64 13.58
C TYR A 528 4.46 -12.10 13.63
N TYR A 529 4.06 -11.49 14.74
CA TYR A 529 4.03 -10.04 14.94
C TYR A 529 4.74 -9.66 16.25
N PRO A 530 6.07 -9.77 16.30
CA PRO A 530 6.83 -9.56 17.53
C PRO A 530 6.68 -8.13 18.05
N GLY A 531 6.64 -7.99 19.36
CA GLY A 531 6.44 -6.71 20.05
C GLY A 531 4.98 -6.20 20.03
N SER A 532 4.07 -6.86 19.30
CA SER A 532 2.65 -6.54 19.39
C SER A 532 1.99 -7.15 20.64
N SER A 533 0.89 -6.56 21.07
CA SER A 533 0.04 -7.05 22.17
C SER A 533 -1.41 -7.18 21.73
N ILE A 534 -2.10 -8.22 22.17
CA ILE A 534 -3.53 -8.40 21.94
C ILE A 534 -4.31 -7.61 22.98
N LYS A 535 -5.27 -6.80 22.54
CA LYS A 535 -6.17 -6.01 23.39
C LYS A 535 -7.60 -6.17 22.94
N GLN A 536 -8.51 -6.24 23.91
CA GLN A 536 -9.95 -6.19 23.72
C GLN A 536 -10.37 -4.73 23.54
N LEU A 537 -10.93 -4.35 22.39
CA LEU A 537 -11.34 -2.97 22.12
C LEU A 537 -12.86 -2.76 22.09
N TRP A 538 -13.67 -3.80 21.91
CA TRP A 538 -15.14 -3.76 21.96
C TRP A 538 -15.71 -5.10 22.44
#